data_AF-A0A7C5LYA4-F1
#
_entry.id   AF-A0A7C5LYA4-F1
#
_cell.length_a   1.000
_cell.length_b   1.000
_cell.length_c   1.000
_cell.angle_alpha   90.00
_cell.angle_beta   90.00
_cell.angle_gamma   90.00
#
_symmetry.space_group_name_H-M   'P 1'
#
loop_
_entity.id
_entity.type
_entity.pdbx_description
1 polymer ?
#
loop_
_entity_poly.entity_id
_entity_poly.type
_entity_poly.pdbx_seq_one_letter_code
_entity_poly.pdbx_strand_id
1 'polypeptide(L)' 'FEAGLICYPMGGTRDGKRGDHILLAPPFIMRDEQVDELVGKLAAAIDAGLG' A
#
# COMPACT_ATOMS: atom_id res chain seq x y z
N PHE A 1 -1.72 -11.78 3.26
CA PHE A 1 -2.71 -10.98 4.02
C PHE A 1 -2.35 -10.79 5.50
N GLU A 2 -1.19 -11.26 5.98
CA GLU A 2 -0.81 -11.18 7.40
C GLU A 2 -0.69 -9.76 7.96
N ALA A 3 -0.35 -8.75 7.13
CA ALA A 3 -0.23 -7.35 7.58
C ALA A 3 -1.58 -6.63 7.76
N GLY A 4 -2.73 -7.27 7.50
CA GLY A 4 -4.05 -6.67 7.70
C GLY A 4 -4.35 -5.48 6.78
N LEU A 5 -3.73 -5.43 5.60
CA LEU A 5 -3.95 -4.42 4.57
C LEU A 5 -4.29 -5.11 3.24
N ILE A 6 -5.36 -4.65 2.58
CA ILE A 6 -5.70 -5.04 1.22
C ILE A 6 -5.21 -3.94 0.28
N CYS A 7 -4.40 -4.33 -0.69
CA CYS A 7 -3.80 -3.45 -1.68
C CYS A 7 -4.32 -3.80 -3.08
N TYR A 8 -4.39 -2.82 -3.97
CA TYR A 8 -4.65 -3.04 -5.39
C TYR A 8 -3.35 -2.83 -6.18
N PRO A 9 -2.55 -3.88 -6.41
CA PRO A 9 -1.29 -3.76 -7.15
C PRO A 9 -1.56 -3.62 -8.65
N MET A 10 -0.75 -2.79 -9.31
CA MET A 10 -0.69 -2.66 -10.77
C MET A 10 0.77 -2.48 -11.22
N GLY A 11 1.09 -2.95 -12.42
CA GLY A 11 2.40 -2.79 -13.05
C GLY A 11 2.31 -1.94 -14.33
N GLY A 12 3.46 -1.51 -14.84
CA GLY A 12 3.54 -0.81 -16.13
C GLY A 12 3.22 0.69 -16.06
N THR A 13 3.15 1.29 -14.88
CA THR A 13 2.78 2.70 -14.69
C THR A 13 3.83 3.69 -15.17
N ARG A 14 5.09 3.26 -15.36
CA ARG A 14 6.17 4.15 -15.80
C ARG A 14 6.25 4.29 -17.32
N ASP A 15 6.09 3.18 -18.06
CA ASP A 15 6.31 3.12 -19.51
C ASP A 15 5.41 2.10 -20.24
N GLY A 16 4.34 1.64 -19.60
CA GLY A 16 3.46 0.58 -20.10
C GLY A 16 3.99 -0.84 -19.90
N LYS A 17 5.22 -1.01 -19.37
CA LYS A 17 5.82 -2.33 -19.08
C LYS A 17 6.45 -2.44 -17.70
N ARG A 18 7.07 -1.36 -17.22
CA ARG A 18 7.78 -1.27 -15.93
C ARG A 18 7.12 -0.24 -15.02
N GLY A 19 7.41 -0.36 -13.73
CA GLY A 19 6.88 0.51 -12.68
C GLY A 19 5.77 -0.19 -11.92
N ASP A 20 6.04 -0.44 -10.64
CA ASP A 20 5.07 -0.99 -9.70
C ASP A 20 4.29 0.15 -9.07
N HIS A 21 2.98 -0.04 -8.97
CA HIS A 21 2.07 0.89 -8.34
C HIS A 21 1.12 0.15 -7.42
N ILE A 22 0.85 0.75 -6.27
CA ILE A 22 -0.12 0.24 -5.31
C ILE A 22 -1.16 1.32 -5.09
N LEU A 23 -2.41 0.98 -5.32
CA LEU A 23 -3.55 1.84 -4.97
C LEU A 23 -4.10 1.39 -3.60
N LEU A 24 -4.26 2.38 -2.72
CA LEU A 24 -4.95 2.25 -1.44
C LEU A 24 -6.24 3.06 -1.52
N ALA A 25 -7.35 2.46 -1.12
CA ALA A 25 -8.68 3.07 -1.14
C ALA A 25 -9.24 3.20 0.28
N PRO A 26 -8.67 4.08 1.12
CA PRO A 26 -9.18 4.30 2.46
C PRO A 26 -10.59 4.93 2.42
N PRO A 27 -11.46 4.61 3.40
CA PRO A 27 -12.79 5.19 3.48
C PRO A 27 -12.73 6.65 3.95
N PHE A 28 -13.70 7.47 3.52
CA PHE A 28 -13.77 8.89 3.92
C PHE A 28 -13.94 9.11 5.42
N ILE A 29 -14.50 8.13 6.13
CA ILE A 29 -14.77 8.19 7.58
C ILE A 29 -13.56 7.81 8.46
N MET A 30 -12.36 7.69 7.90
CA MET A 30 -11.19 7.31 8.68
C MET A 30 -10.73 8.44 9.61
N ARG A 31 -10.15 8.05 10.75
CA ARG A 31 -9.53 8.96 11.72
C ARG A 31 -8.00 8.98 11.53
N ASP A 32 -7.35 10.01 12.06
CA ASP A 32 -5.90 10.21 11.95
C ASP A 32 -5.11 8.99 12.46
N GLU A 33 -5.54 8.36 13.57
CA GLU A 33 -4.83 7.19 14.10
C GLU A 33 -4.91 5.97 13.16
N GLN A 34 -5.98 5.89 12.36
CA GLN A 34 -6.15 4.85 11.34
C GLN A 34 -5.31 5.13 10.10
N VAL A 35 -4.99 6.40 9.82
CA VAL A 35 -4.05 6.79 8.76
C VAL A 35 -2.66 6.34 9.16
N ASP A 36 -2.25 6.64 10.39
CA ASP A 36 -0.94 6.23 10.93
C ASP A 36 -0.79 4.71 10.92
N GLU A 37 -1.82 3.97 11.34
CA GLU A 37 -1.83 2.50 11.29
C GLU A 37 -1.68 1.97 9.85
N LEU A 38 -2.42 2.54 8.90
CA LEU A 38 -2.38 2.14 7.48
C LEU A 38 -0.99 2.40 6.87
N VAL A 39 -0.41 3.58 7.11
CA VAL A 39 0.92 3.94 6.62
C VAL A 39 1.99 3.07 7.27
N GLY A 40 1.90 2.81 8.58
CA GLY A 40 2.83 1.92 9.29
C GLY A 40 2.81 0.49 8.77
N LYS A 41 1.62 -0.07 8.52
CA LYS A 41 1.46 -1.40 7.91
C LYS A 41 2.03 -1.46 6.50
N LEU A 42 1.83 -0.42 5.70
CA LEU A 42 2.39 -0.34 4.35
C LEU A 42 3.92 -0.29 4.39
N ALA A 43 4.51 0.54 5.25
CA ALA A 43 5.96 0.65 5.39
C ALA A 43 6.59 -0.70 5.74
N ALA A 44 6.05 -1.39 6.77
CA ALA A 44 6.54 -2.71 7.17
C ALA A 44 6.45 -3.75 6.03
N ALA A 45 5.39 -3.71 5.22
CA ALA A 45 5.24 -4.60 4.08
C ALA A 45 6.23 -4.31 2.95
N ILE A 46 6.54 -3.03 2.69
CA ILE A 46 7.56 -2.63 1.72
C ILE A 46 8.94 -3.08 2.19
N ASP A 47 9.28 -2.82 3.45
CA ASP A 47 10.58 -3.22 4.02
C ASP A 47 10.76 -4.74 3.94
N ALA A 48 9.73 -5.52 4.27
CA ALA A 48 9.76 -6.98 4.16
C ALA A 48 9.89 -7.48 2.71
N GLY A 49 9.38 -6.74 1.73
CA GLY A 49 9.46 -7.10 0.30
C GLY A 49 10.73 -6.65 -0.41
N LEU A 50 11.48 -5.72 0.18
CA LEU A 50 12.78 -5.24 -0.32
C LEU A 50 13.98 -5.94 0.34
N GLY A 51 13.75 -6.71 1.42
CA GLY A 51 14.73 -7.64 2.00
C GLY A 51 14.88 -8.93 1.19
#